data_AF-A0A6P5TCF6-F1
#
_entry.id   AF-A0A6P5TCF6-F1
#
_cell.length_a   1.000
_cell.length_b   1.000
_cell.length_c   1.000
_cell.angle_alpha   90.00
_cell.angle_beta   90.00
_cell.angle_gamma   90.00
#
_symmetry.space_group_name_H-M   'P 1'
#
loop_
_entity.id
_entity.type
_entity.pdbx_description
1 polymer ?
#
loop_
_entity_poly.entity_id
_entity_poly.type
_entity_poly.pdbx_seq_one_letter_code
_entity_poly.pdbx_strand_id
1 'polypeptide(L)'
;MAQEVVNSDEVVLGEEIDHVRLITLNRPRHLNVISSKVVALVHGISMGGGASLMVPMKFSVVTEKTVFATPEASIGFHTDCGFSYILSHLPGHLGEFFALTGARLNGKELVAAGLATHFVPLEKLSDLEKRLISLNSGDENAVKAAIEEFAVEVQLYEESVLNKQSIIDECFSKDTVAEIIKSFEAEATKEGNGWIGPVLKGLKRSSPTGLRITLRSIRKGRKQTLPESLKKEFRLTINILRAIISEDVYEGIRALTIDKDNAPKWNPPSLDHVGDEKIDQVFQPFEEDLELQIPGKEEHRWDGKYENSPYASLKVTD
;
A
#
# COMPACT_ATOMS: atom_id res chain seq x y z
N MET A 1 -5.69 -45.45 -29.62
CA MET A 1 -6.59 -44.31 -29.33
C MET A 1 -6.21 -43.80 -27.96
N ALA A 2 -5.12 -43.03 -27.88
CA ALA A 2 -4.61 -42.51 -26.62
C ALA A 2 -5.45 -41.28 -26.23
N GLN A 3 -6.01 -41.29 -25.03
CA GLN A 3 -6.65 -40.13 -24.42
C GLN A 3 -5.57 -39.05 -24.22
N GLU A 4 -5.81 -37.85 -24.75
CA GLU A 4 -5.06 -36.66 -24.38
C GLU A 4 -5.25 -36.41 -22.88
N VAL A 5 -4.16 -36.51 -22.13
CA VAL A 5 -4.09 -36.05 -20.74
C VAL A 5 -4.06 -34.54 -20.81
N VAL A 6 -5.18 -33.89 -20.51
CA VAL A 6 -5.22 -32.44 -20.28
C VAL A 6 -4.36 -32.16 -19.06
N ASN A 7 -3.29 -31.39 -19.27
CA ASN A 7 -2.36 -31.01 -18.23
C ASN A 7 -3.09 -30.09 -17.22
N SER A 8 -3.16 -30.51 -15.95
CA SER A 8 -3.92 -29.82 -14.88
C SER A 8 -3.16 -28.65 -14.24
N ASP A 9 -2.16 -28.10 -14.92
CA ASP A 9 -1.23 -27.08 -14.42
C ASP A 9 -1.43 -25.69 -15.06
N GLU A 10 -2.60 -25.39 -15.62
CA GLU A 10 -2.94 -24.01 -16.02
C GLU A 10 -3.20 -23.14 -14.78
N VAL A 11 -2.17 -22.38 -14.38
CA VAL A 11 -2.18 -21.53 -13.17
C VAL A 11 -2.67 -20.10 -13.45
N VAL A 12 -3.00 -19.74 -14.69
CA VAL A 12 -3.39 -18.36 -15.04
C VAL A 12 -4.60 -18.35 -15.97
N LEU A 13 -5.79 -18.12 -15.40
CA LEU A 13 -6.98 -17.76 -16.15
C LEU A 13 -7.10 -16.24 -16.13
N GLY A 14 -6.64 -15.59 -17.19
CA GLY A 14 -7.00 -14.21 -17.50
C GLY A 14 -8.33 -14.22 -18.26
N GLU A 15 -9.42 -13.78 -17.63
CA GLU A 15 -10.68 -13.53 -18.33
C GLU A 15 -10.87 -12.02 -18.46
N GLU A 16 -11.12 -11.55 -19.68
CA GLU A 16 -11.41 -10.15 -19.97
C GLU A 16 -12.92 -9.97 -19.99
N ILE A 17 -13.45 -9.21 -19.02
CA ILE A 17 -14.85 -8.81 -18.98
C ILE A 17 -14.87 -7.28 -19.14
N ASP A 18 -15.34 -6.83 -20.29
CA ASP A 18 -15.38 -5.42 -20.71
C ASP A 18 -13.99 -4.72 -20.66
N HIS A 19 -13.80 -3.75 -19.76
CA HIS A 19 -12.55 -3.00 -19.60
C HIS A 19 -11.68 -3.53 -18.45
N VAL A 20 -12.04 -4.68 -17.88
CA VAL A 20 -11.36 -5.27 -16.73
C VAL A 20 -10.79 -6.61 -17.15
N ARG A 21 -9.47 -6.71 -17.13
CA ARG A 21 -8.78 -7.99 -17.29
C ARG A 21 -8.59 -8.62 -15.92
N LEU A 22 -9.39 -9.63 -15.62
CA LEU A 22 -9.34 -10.37 -14.36
C LEU A 22 -8.34 -11.51 -14.51
N ILE A 23 -7.15 -11.35 -13.94
CA ILE A 23 -6.22 -12.47 -13.75
C ILE A 23 -6.64 -13.18 -12.47
N THR A 24 -7.44 -14.23 -12.61
CA THR A 24 -7.94 -15.01 -11.48
C THR A 24 -6.85 -15.96 -10.98
N LEU A 25 -6.28 -15.67 -9.81
CA LEU A 25 -5.57 -16.66 -9.02
C LEU A 25 -6.64 -17.58 -8.39
N ASN A 26 -6.83 -18.76 -8.95
CA ASN A 26 -7.91 -19.69 -8.60
C ASN A 26 -7.84 -20.28 -7.16
N ARG A 27 -7.04 -19.67 -6.26
CA ARG A 27 -6.88 -20.05 -4.85
C ARG A 27 -6.59 -18.81 -3.96
N PRO A 28 -7.61 -18.09 -3.47
CA PRO A 28 -7.41 -16.91 -2.61
C PRO A 28 -6.76 -17.20 -1.24
N ARG A 29 -6.68 -18.47 -0.80
CA ARG A 29 -5.88 -18.86 0.39
C ARG A 29 -4.37 -18.66 0.21
N HIS A 30 -3.94 -18.31 -0.99
CA HIS A 30 -2.55 -18.25 -1.43
C HIS A 30 -2.15 -16.81 -1.85
N LEU A 31 -2.75 -15.76 -1.27
CA LEU A 31 -2.36 -14.37 -1.55
C LEU A 31 -0.89 -14.08 -1.15
N ASN A 32 -0.38 -14.77 -0.13
CA ASN A 32 1.07 -14.77 0.20
C ASN A 32 1.88 -15.77 -0.64
N VAL A 33 1.29 -16.49 -1.60
CA VAL A 33 1.92 -17.52 -2.45
C VAL A 33 1.93 -17.12 -3.94
N ILE A 34 1.64 -15.85 -4.27
CA ILE A 34 1.84 -15.32 -5.62
C ILE A 34 3.30 -15.50 -6.02
N SER A 35 3.57 -16.40 -6.97
CA SER A 35 4.93 -16.76 -7.40
C SER A 35 5.83 -15.53 -7.56
N SER A 36 7.09 -15.61 -7.13
CA SER A 36 8.10 -14.57 -7.38
C SER A 36 8.31 -14.29 -8.87
N LYS A 37 7.76 -15.14 -9.74
CA LYS A 37 7.79 -15.02 -11.20
C LYS A 37 6.60 -14.22 -11.78
N VAL A 38 5.73 -13.66 -10.95
CA VAL A 38 4.61 -12.82 -11.42
C VAL A 38 5.10 -11.40 -11.69
N VAL A 39 4.74 -10.89 -12.86
CA VAL A 39 4.89 -9.47 -13.23
C VAL A 39 3.53 -8.81 -13.08
N ALA A 40 3.43 -7.79 -12.22
CA ALA A 40 2.23 -6.98 -12.08
C ALA A 40 2.23 -5.86 -13.13
N LEU A 41 1.34 -5.93 -14.12
CA LEU A 41 1.08 -4.83 -15.04
C LEU A 41 -0.11 -4.02 -14.48
N VAL A 42 0.17 -2.83 -13.96
CA VAL A 42 -0.82 -2.03 -13.23
C VAL A 42 -1.20 -0.81 -14.06
N HIS A 43 -2.41 -0.84 -14.61
CA HIS A 43 -3.04 0.28 -15.28
C HIS A 43 -4.32 0.67 -14.56
N GLY A 44 -4.38 1.90 -14.03
CA GLY A 44 -5.55 2.40 -13.29
C GLY A 44 -5.38 2.37 -11.77
N ILE A 45 -6.51 2.34 -11.06
CA ILE A 45 -6.53 2.51 -9.60
C ILE A 45 -6.11 1.21 -8.90
N SER A 46 -5.12 1.29 -8.02
CA SER A 46 -4.65 0.20 -7.19
C SER A 46 -4.52 0.66 -5.73
N MET A 47 -5.54 0.38 -4.92
CA MET A 47 -5.63 0.85 -3.53
C MET A 47 -5.89 -0.32 -2.58
N GLY A 48 -5.39 -0.23 -1.35
CA GLY A 48 -5.55 -1.25 -0.31
C GLY A 48 -5.16 -2.64 -0.79
N GLY A 49 -6.11 -3.58 -0.76
CA GLY A 49 -5.90 -4.95 -1.26
C GLY A 49 -5.46 -5.03 -2.74
N GLY A 50 -5.85 -4.08 -3.59
CA GLY A 50 -5.33 -4.03 -4.97
C GLY A 50 -3.84 -3.69 -5.00
N ALA A 51 -3.40 -2.81 -4.10
CA ALA A 51 -2.01 -2.43 -3.99
C ALA A 51 -1.15 -3.57 -3.42
N SER A 52 -1.69 -4.43 -2.55
CA SER A 52 -0.96 -5.59 -2.04
C SER A 52 -0.70 -6.65 -3.12
N LEU A 53 -1.38 -6.59 -4.27
CA LEU A 53 -1.12 -7.46 -5.40
C LEU A 53 0.05 -6.96 -6.27
N MET A 54 0.54 -5.74 -6.06
CA MET A 54 1.60 -5.16 -6.88
C MET A 54 2.84 -4.73 -6.10
N VAL A 55 2.70 -4.09 -4.93
CA VAL A 55 3.85 -3.53 -4.20
C VAL A 55 4.81 -4.62 -3.72
N PRO A 56 4.35 -5.77 -3.21
CA PRO A 56 5.25 -6.84 -2.81
C PRO A 56 5.84 -7.65 -3.98
N MET A 57 5.45 -7.36 -5.23
CA MET A 57 5.90 -8.12 -6.39
C MET A 57 7.32 -7.72 -6.79
N LYS A 58 8.08 -8.73 -7.20
CA LYS A 58 9.44 -8.55 -7.74
C LYS A 58 9.48 -7.60 -8.95
N PHE A 59 8.45 -7.70 -9.79
CA PHE A 59 8.25 -6.77 -10.90
C PHE A 59 6.85 -6.17 -10.84
N SER A 60 6.77 -4.86 -10.71
CA SER A 60 5.54 -4.07 -10.81
C SER A 60 5.74 -2.93 -11.79
N VAL A 61 5.04 -3.04 -12.91
CA VAL A 61 5.08 -2.10 -14.03
C VAL A 61 3.84 -1.21 -13.94
N VAL A 62 4.06 0.08 -13.81
CA VAL A 62 3.00 1.09 -13.68
C VAL A 62 2.95 2.00 -14.91
N THR A 63 1.80 2.63 -15.13
CA THR A 63 1.54 3.52 -16.28
C THR A 63 1.17 4.93 -15.80
N GLU A 64 0.99 5.87 -16.72
CA GLU A 64 0.54 7.23 -16.41
C GLU A 64 -0.86 7.31 -15.79
N LYS A 65 -1.66 6.24 -15.91
CA LYS A 65 -2.99 6.14 -15.29
C LYS A 65 -2.99 5.45 -13.93
N THR A 66 -1.84 4.94 -13.49
CA THR A 66 -1.76 4.26 -12.20
C THR A 66 -1.99 5.25 -11.06
N VAL A 67 -2.90 4.90 -10.14
CA VAL A 67 -3.15 5.67 -8.92
C VAL A 67 -3.12 4.73 -7.74
N PHE A 68 -2.14 4.93 -6.85
CA PHE A 68 -1.99 4.18 -5.61
C PHE A 68 -2.45 5.00 -4.41
N ALA A 69 -3.04 4.32 -3.41
CA ALA A 69 -3.24 4.84 -2.07
C ALA A 69 -3.50 3.70 -1.07
N THR A 70 -3.24 3.97 0.21
CA THR A 70 -3.69 3.16 1.36
C THR A 70 -4.68 3.99 2.20
N PRO A 71 -5.96 4.12 1.77
CA PRO A 71 -6.92 5.02 2.39
C PRO A 71 -7.65 4.44 3.63
N GLU A 72 -7.22 3.29 4.14
CA GLU A 72 -7.96 2.48 5.14
C GLU A 72 -8.25 3.24 6.43
N ALA A 73 -7.32 4.08 6.88
CA ALA A 73 -7.51 4.90 8.09
C ALA A 73 -8.72 5.84 7.96
N SER A 74 -9.03 6.31 6.75
CA SER A 74 -10.15 7.22 6.50
C SER A 74 -11.52 6.55 6.59
N ILE A 75 -11.57 5.22 6.49
CA ILE A 75 -12.81 4.42 6.58
C ILE A 75 -12.96 3.73 7.93
N GLY A 76 -12.14 4.05 8.93
CA GLY A 76 -12.19 3.39 10.25
C GLY A 76 -11.47 2.05 10.32
N PHE A 77 -10.65 1.73 9.33
CA PHE A 77 -9.83 0.52 9.29
C PHE A 77 -8.35 0.84 9.54
N HIS A 78 -7.47 -0.17 9.50
CA HIS A 78 -6.03 0.03 9.57
C HIS A 78 -5.38 -0.28 8.23
N THR A 79 -4.23 0.32 7.96
CA THR A 79 -3.39 -0.10 6.82
C THR A 79 -2.91 -1.54 7.03
N ASP A 80 -3.37 -2.45 6.18
CA ASP A 80 -3.27 -3.90 6.30
C ASP A 80 -2.45 -4.51 5.14
N CYS A 81 -2.60 -5.81 4.87
CA CYS A 81 -1.97 -6.52 3.74
C CYS A 81 -0.42 -6.38 3.64
N GLY A 82 0.26 -6.28 4.78
CA GLY A 82 1.71 -6.11 4.89
C GLY A 82 2.18 -4.66 4.77
N PHE A 83 1.29 -3.70 4.51
CA PHE A 83 1.67 -2.30 4.32
C PHE A 83 2.18 -1.65 5.61
N SER A 84 1.85 -2.16 6.80
CA SER A 84 2.50 -1.65 8.02
C SER A 84 4.00 -1.94 8.05
N TYR A 85 4.46 -3.03 7.40
CA TYR A 85 5.87 -3.31 7.19
C TYR A 85 6.43 -2.47 6.04
N ILE A 86 5.83 -2.55 4.86
CA ILE A 86 6.36 -1.91 3.63
C ILE A 86 6.48 -0.40 3.79
N LEU A 87 5.40 0.27 4.22
CA LEU A 87 5.41 1.73 4.38
C LEU A 87 6.38 2.18 5.46
N SER A 88 6.55 1.40 6.54
CA SER A 88 7.48 1.75 7.62
C SER A 88 8.95 1.78 7.19
N HIS A 89 9.26 1.17 6.04
CA HIS A 89 10.60 1.12 5.46
C HIS A 89 10.81 2.15 4.34
N LEU A 90 9.84 3.02 4.09
CA LEU A 90 10.06 4.20 3.25
C LEU A 90 10.92 5.25 3.96
N PRO A 91 11.60 6.16 3.23
CA PRO A 91 12.45 7.19 3.79
C PRO A 91 11.72 8.10 4.77
N GLY A 92 12.45 8.48 5.83
CA GLY A 92 11.94 9.40 6.83
C GLY A 92 10.59 8.95 7.37
N HIS A 93 9.58 9.80 7.22
CA HIS A 93 8.20 9.57 7.65
C HIS A 93 7.18 9.51 6.51
N LEU A 94 7.62 9.25 5.27
CA LEU A 94 6.72 9.10 4.11
C LEU A 94 5.67 8.00 4.32
N GLY A 95 6.07 6.89 4.96
CA GLY A 95 5.17 5.78 5.24
C GLY A 95 3.99 6.15 6.13
N GLU A 96 4.26 6.81 7.26
CA GLU A 96 3.20 7.32 8.13
C GLU A 96 2.33 8.35 7.39
N PHE A 97 2.93 9.22 6.58
CA PHE A 97 2.17 10.19 5.77
C PHE A 97 1.19 9.51 4.83
N PHE A 98 1.62 8.56 4.00
CA PHE A 98 0.73 7.90 3.04
C PHE A 98 -0.41 7.14 3.72
N ALA A 99 -0.11 6.45 4.81
CA ALA A 99 -1.11 5.64 5.50
C ALA A 99 -2.14 6.45 6.29
N LEU A 100 -1.73 7.53 6.95
CA LEU A 100 -2.68 8.34 7.74
C LEU A 100 -3.54 9.23 6.83
N THR A 101 -2.96 9.75 5.75
CA THR A 101 -3.63 10.73 4.89
C THR A 101 -4.39 10.09 3.72
N GLY A 102 -4.04 8.85 3.35
CA GLY A 102 -4.53 8.23 2.11
C GLY A 102 -4.09 9.00 0.86
N ALA A 103 -2.98 9.74 0.94
CA ALA A 103 -2.44 10.51 -0.18
C ALA A 103 -2.21 9.59 -1.38
N ARG A 104 -2.55 10.12 -2.57
CA ARG A 104 -2.48 9.39 -3.81
C ARG A 104 -1.12 9.58 -4.45
N LEU A 105 -0.54 8.48 -4.93
CA LEU A 105 0.66 8.49 -5.76
C LEU A 105 0.30 8.09 -7.18
N ASN A 106 0.80 8.84 -8.16
CA ASN A 106 0.75 8.42 -9.55
C ASN A 106 1.86 7.39 -9.87
N GLY A 107 1.82 6.79 -11.06
CA GLY A 107 2.81 5.78 -11.47
C GLY A 107 4.27 6.23 -11.35
N LYS A 108 4.60 7.48 -11.70
CA LYS A 108 5.99 7.98 -11.58
C LYS A 108 6.41 8.11 -10.13
N GLU A 109 5.53 8.62 -9.28
CA GLU A 109 5.77 8.77 -7.85
C GLU A 109 5.91 7.41 -7.15
N LEU A 110 5.16 6.40 -7.57
CA LEU A 110 5.31 5.03 -7.07
C LEU A 110 6.72 4.47 -7.33
N VAL A 111 7.23 4.62 -8.55
CA VAL A 111 8.59 4.18 -8.90
C VAL A 111 9.62 4.97 -8.09
N ALA A 112 9.47 6.29 -8.00
CA ALA A 112 10.38 7.14 -7.24
C ALA A 112 10.37 6.84 -5.73
N ALA A 113 9.23 6.44 -5.17
CA ALA A 113 9.11 6.03 -3.77
C ALA A 113 9.60 4.60 -3.50
N GLY A 114 9.96 3.82 -4.54
CA GLY A 114 10.32 2.41 -4.41
C GLY A 114 9.12 1.47 -4.19
N LEU A 115 7.90 1.94 -4.43
CA LEU A 115 6.67 1.14 -4.30
C LEU A 115 6.27 0.44 -5.60
N ALA A 116 6.84 0.85 -6.73
CA ALA A 116 6.80 0.14 -8.01
C ALA A 116 8.19 0.03 -8.60
N THR A 117 8.43 -0.93 -9.52
CA THR A 117 9.78 -1.12 -10.08
C THR A 117 10.01 -0.38 -11.39
N HIS A 118 9.03 -0.36 -12.30
CA HIS A 118 9.20 0.24 -13.64
C HIS A 118 8.00 1.08 -14.04
N PHE A 119 8.25 2.13 -14.81
CA PHE A 119 7.22 2.91 -15.48
C PHE A 119 7.26 2.63 -16.99
N VAL A 120 6.14 2.21 -17.55
CA VAL A 120 5.98 1.95 -18.99
C VAL A 120 4.78 2.76 -19.50
N PRO A 121 4.95 3.59 -20.54
CA PRO A 121 3.83 4.31 -21.15
C PRO A 121 2.75 3.36 -21.65
N LEU A 122 1.47 3.71 -21.46
CA LEU A 122 0.34 2.84 -21.81
C LEU A 122 0.40 2.32 -23.25
N GLU A 123 0.83 3.15 -24.20
CA GLU A 123 0.92 2.78 -25.62
C GLU A 123 1.90 1.62 -25.88
N LYS A 124 2.85 1.39 -24.97
CA LYS A 124 3.84 0.29 -25.06
C LYS A 124 3.43 -0.95 -24.27
N LEU A 125 2.38 -0.86 -23.44
CA LEU A 125 2.03 -1.93 -22.49
C LEU A 125 1.62 -3.24 -23.18
N SER A 126 0.85 -3.15 -24.27
CA SER A 126 0.46 -4.32 -25.08
C SER A 126 1.67 -5.04 -25.68
N ASP A 127 2.68 -4.30 -26.14
CA ASP A 127 3.86 -4.89 -26.76
C ASP A 127 4.81 -5.49 -25.73
N LEU A 128 4.93 -4.85 -24.55
CA LEU A 128 5.58 -5.45 -23.39
C LEU A 128 4.93 -6.78 -23.01
N GLU A 129 3.59 -6.86 -22.96
CA GLU A 129 2.90 -8.11 -22.62
C GLU A 129 3.24 -9.24 -23.61
N LYS A 130 3.17 -8.97 -24.92
CA LYS A 130 3.57 -9.94 -25.95
C LYS A 130 5.01 -10.39 -25.78
N ARG A 131 5.91 -9.45 -25.45
CA ARG A 131 7.34 -9.71 -25.24
C ARG A 131 7.61 -10.54 -23.98
N LEU A 132 6.83 -10.36 -22.92
CA LEU A 132 6.90 -11.18 -21.70
C LEU A 132 6.42 -12.61 -21.97
N ILE A 133 5.30 -12.75 -22.71
CA ILE A 133 4.77 -14.06 -23.12
C ILE A 133 5.79 -14.81 -24.01
N SER A 134 6.49 -14.10 -24.90
CA SER A 134 7.45 -14.72 -25.83
C SER A 134 8.74 -15.22 -25.18
N LEU A 135 9.04 -14.84 -23.92
CA LEU A 135 10.28 -15.25 -23.24
C LEU A 135 10.38 -16.77 -23.09
N ASN A 136 9.24 -17.48 -22.97
CA ASN A 136 9.19 -18.91 -22.67
C ASN A 136 10.11 -19.34 -21.51
N SER A 137 10.40 -18.40 -20.60
CA SER A 137 11.31 -18.55 -19.46
C SER A 137 10.84 -17.64 -18.33
N GLY A 138 10.96 -18.12 -17.10
CA GLY A 138 10.73 -17.34 -15.88
C GLY A 138 12.04 -16.91 -15.20
N ASP A 139 13.13 -16.83 -15.95
CA ASP A 139 14.40 -16.28 -15.48
C ASP A 139 14.27 -14.78 -15.17
N GLU A 140 14.68 -14.39 -13.96
CA GLU A 140 14.48 -13.04 -13.45
C GLU A 140 15.20 -11.97 -14.29
N ASN A 141 16.43 -12.25 -14.73
CA ASN A 141 17.21 -11.31 -15.53
C ASN A 141 16.61 -11.14 -16.92
N ALA A 142 16.12 -12.22 -17.53
CA ALA A 142 15.43 -12.17 -18.82
C ALA A 142 14.12 -11.38 -18.75
N VAL A 143 13.34 -11.55 -17.67
CA VAL A 143 12.11 -10.76 -17.41
C VAL A 143 12.44 -9.29 -17.19
N LYS A 144 13.45 -8.99 -16.36
CA LYS A 144 13.90 -7.61 -16.12
C LYS A 144 14.31 -6.91 -17.41
N ALA A 145 15.17 -7.55 -18.21
CA ALA A 145 15.62 -7.01 -19.50
C ALA A 145 14.44 -6.76 -20.46
N ALA A 146 13.47 -7.67 -20.50
CA ALA A 146 12.26 -7.50 -21.30
C ALA A 146 11.42 -6.29 -20.89
N ILE A 147 11.32 -5.99 -19.59
CA ILE A 147 10.61 -4.80 -19.09
C ILE A 147 11.40 -3.53 -19.43
N GLU A 148 12.71 -3.56 -19.24
CA GLU A 148 13.62 -2.42 -19.51
C GLU A 148 13.63 -2.00 -20.98
N GLU A 149 13.33 -2.90 -21.94
CA GLU A 149 13.14 -2.56 -23.36
C GLU A 149 12.04 -1.51 -23.59
N PHE A 150 11.03 -1.46 -22.72
CA PHE A 150 9.85 -0.58 -22.86
C PHE A 150 9.76 0.51 -21.79
N ALA A 151 10.47 0.32 -20.67
CA ALA A 151 10.47 1.26 -19.56
C ALA A 151 11.08 2.61 -19.95
N VAL A 152 10.64 3.67 -19.27
CA VAL A 152 11.22 5.00 -19.41
C VAL A 152 11.63 5.53 -18.05
N GLU A 153 12.63 6.41 -18.05
CA GLU A 153 13.08 7.07 -16.84
C GLU A 153 11.98 7.98 -16.27
N VAL A 154 11.82 7.96 -14.95
CA VAL A 154 10.80 8.76 -14.26
C VAL A 154 11.37 10.09 -13.81
N GLN A 155 10.66 11.17 -14.14
CA GLN A 155 10.94 12.51 -13.62
C GLN A 155 9.73 12.96 -12.80
N LEU A 156 9.98 13.39 -11.56
CA LEU A 156 8.95 13.92 -10.69
C LEU A 156 8.58 15.34 -11.10
N TYR A 157 7.28 15.64 -11.04
CA TYR A 157 6.80 17.01 -11.14
C TYR A 157 7.22 17.80 -9.89
N GLU A 158 7.47 19.10 -10.03
CA GLU A 158 7.86 19.98 -8.91
C GLU A 158 6.85 19.91 -7.74
N GLU A 159 5.57 19.78 -8.06
CA GLU A 159 4.47 19.70 -7.10
C GLU A 159 4.27 18.31 -6.47
N SER A 160 5.10 17.33 -6.82
CA SER A 160 5.04 16.00 -6.19
C SER A 160 5.19 16.10 -4.68
N VAL A 161 4.41 15.32 -3.96
CA VAL A 161 4.47 15.24 -2.50
C VAL A 161 5.83 14.71 -2.01
N LEU A 162 6.53 13.94 -2.84
CA LEU A 162 7.88 13.46 -2.56
C LEU A 162 8.90 14.61 -2.47
N ASN A 163 8.65 15.76 -3.12
CA ASN A 163 9.47 16.96 -2.98
C ASN A 163 9.20 17.74 -1.68
N LYS A 164 8.15 17.37 -0.93
CA LYS A 164 7.78 18.00 0.35
C LYS A 164 8.27 17.17 1.56
N GLN A 165 9.22 16.25 1.33
CA GLN A 165 9.66 15.28 2.33
C GLN A 165 10.18 15.92 3.62
N SER A 166 10.94 17.01 3.56
CA SER A 166 11.46 17.67 4.76
C SER A 166 10.35 18.13 5.72
N ILE A 167 9.28 18.70 5.17
CA ILE A 167 8.10 19.13 5.92
C ILE A 167 7.34 17.92 6.48
N ILE A 168 7.18 16.87 5.67
CA ILE A 168 6.56 15.62 6.10
C ILE A 168 7.33 15.02 7.27
N ASP A 169 8.66 14.94 7.15
CA ASP A 169 9.52 14.39 8.18
C ASP A 169 9.44 15.20 9.48
N GLU A 170 9.46 16.53 9.39
CA GLU A 170 9.27 17.40 10.56
C GLU A 170 7.91 17.16 11.23
N CYS A 171 6.82 17.15 10.46
CA CYS A 171 5.47 17.03 11.01
C CYS A 171 5.16 15.63 11.55
N PHE A 172 5.63 14.57 10.90
CA PHE A 172 5.39 13.18 11.31
C PHE A 172 6.42 12.62 12.30
N SER A 173 7.43 13.43 12.67
CA SER A 173 8.32 13.13 13.80
C SER A 173 7.61 13.12 15.15
N LYS A 174 6.44 13.76 15.27
CA LYS A 174 5.68 13.88 16.54
C LYS A 174 5.08 12.57 16.99
N ASP A 175 4.98 12.34 18.30
CA ASP A 175 4.61 11.02 18.83
C ASP A 175 3.13 10.65 18.59
N THR A 176 2.23 11.63 18.55
CA THR A 176 0.79 11.37 18.44
C THR A 176 0.17 11.99 17.19
N VAL A 177 -0.94 11.41 16.71
CA VAL A 177 -1.74 11.96 15.60
C VAL A 177 -2.16 13.40 15.89
N ALA A 178 -2.51 13.72 17.14
CA ALA A 178 -2.91 15.07 17.54
C ALA A 178 -1.76 16.08 17.38
N GLU A 179 -0.55 15.70 17.74
CA GLU A 179 0.63 16.56 17.56
C GLU A 179 1.03 16.68 16.09
N ILE A 180 0.89 15.61 15.29
CA ILE A 180 1.10 15.66 13.83
C ILE A 180 0.15 16.67 13.19
N ILE A 181 -1.14 16.62 13.54
CA ILE A 181 -2.14 17.58 13.03
C ILE A 181 -1.77 19.01 13.43
N LYS A 182 -1.40 19.26 14.70
CA LYS A 182 -0.97 20.59 15.17
C LYS A 182 0.29 21.08 14.44
N SER A 183 1.24 20.18 14.17
CA SER A 183 2.45 20.52 13.41
C SER A 183 2.11 20.95 11.99
N PHE A 184 1.22 20.22 11.32
CA PHE A 184 0.74 20.60 9.99
C PHE A 184 -0.07 21.90 9.99
N GLU A 185 -0.89 22.15 11.01
CA GLU A 185 -1.63 23.41 11.13
C GLU A 185 -0.69 24.61 11.20
N ALA A 186 0.40 24.50 11.96
CA ALA A 186 1.44 25.53 12.02
C ALA A 186 2.11 25.71 10.65
N GLU A 187 2.48 24.60 9.99
CA GLU A 187 3.18 24.63 8.71
C GLU A 187 2.31 25.17 7.56
N ALA A 188 1.00 24.93 7.60
CA ALA A 188 0.04 25.43 6.63
C ALA A 188 -0.07 26.96 6.61
N THR A 189 0.41 27.66 7.65
CA THR A 189 0.44 29.13 7.70
C THR A 189 1.59 29.75 6.92
N LYS A 190 2.61 28.95 6.56
CA LYS A 190 3.79 29.44 5.85
C LYS A 190 3.53 29.51 4.34
N GLU A 191 4.16 30.47 3.68
CA GLU A 191 4.08 30.64 2.22
C GLU A 191 4.61 29.40 1.49
N GLY A 192 3.96 28.99 0.39
CA GLY A 192 4.34 27.80 -0.38
C GLY A 192 3.76 26.47 0.11
N ASN A 193 3.07 26.45 1.26
CA ASN A 193 2.54 25.23 1.87
C ASN A 193 1.04 25.00 1.68
N GLY A 194 0.45 25.56 0.61
CA GLY A 194 -0.98 25.43 0.31
C GLY A 194 -1.46 23.98 0.16
N TRP A 195 -0.57 23.04 -0.17
CA TRP A 195 -0.87 21.61 -0.29
C TRP A 195 -1.30 20.94 1.03
N ILE A 196 -0.94 21.53 2.18
CA ILE A 196 -1.24 20.97 3.51
C ILE A 196 -2.73 21.11 3.86
N GLY A 197 -3.41 22.15 3.39
CA GLY A 197 -4.82 22.40 3.69
C GLY A 197 -5.75 21.22 3.32
N PRO A 198 -5.69 20.71 2.08
CA PRO A 198 -6.41 19.51 1.68
C PRO A 198 -6.07 18.26 2.51
N VAL A 199 -4.79 18.07 2.85
CA VAL A 199 -4.31 16.95 3.68
C VAL A 199 -4.90 17.02 5.09
N LEU A 200 -4.85 18.18 5.74
CA LEU A 200 -5.43 18.42 7.05
C LEU A 200 -6.94 18.18 7.06
N LYS A 201 -7.64 18.62 6.02
CA LYS A 201 -9.08 18.37 5.88
C LYS A 201 -9.38 16.86 5.81
N GLY A 202 -8.55 16.10 5.09
CA GLY A 202 -8.63 14.63 5.05
C GLY A 202 -8.43 14.01 6.43
N LEU A 203 -7.29 14.32 7.08
CA LEU A 203 -6.95 13.80 8.42
C LEU A 203 -8.05 14.07 9.45
N LYS A 204 -8.60 15.30 9.49
CA LYS A 204 -9.65 15.67 10.45
C LYS A 204 -10.99 14.99 10.18
N ARG A 205 -11.22 14.48 8.97
CA ARG A 205 -12.44 13.74 8.60
C ARG A 205 -12.30 12.24 8.83
N SER A 206 -11.08 11.71 8.89
CA SER A 206 -10.81 10.29 9.13
C SER A 206 -11.20 9.83 10.54
N SER A 207 -11.38 8.52 10.73
CA SER A 207 -11.66 7.93 12.05
C SER A 207 -10.50 8.21 13.02
N PRO A 208 -10.76 8.80 14.20
CA PRO A 208 -9.76 8.97 15.24
C PRO A 208 -9.11 7.65 15.66
N THR A 209 -9.92 6.59 15.78
CA THR A 209 -9.47 5.24 16.12
C THR A 209 -8.57 4.67 15.02
N GLY A 210 -9.02 4.72 13.76
CA GLY A 210 -8.28 4.22 12.60
C GLY A 210 -6.92 4.91 12.44
N LEU A 211 -6.86 6.24 12.62
CA LEU A 211 -5.60 7.01 12.59
C LEU A 211 -4.62 6.55 13.67
N ARG A 212 -5.08 6.39 14.91
CA ARG A 212 -4.22 5.98 16.04
C ARG A 212 -3.70 4.55 15.87
N ILE A 213 -4.56 3.61 15.46
CA ILE A 213 -4.14 2.24 15.16
C ILE A 213 -3.11 2.24 14.04
N THR A 214 -3.36 2.96 12.95
CA THR A 214 -2.49 3.01 11.77
C THR A 214 -1.11 3.57 12.11
N LEU A 215 -1.04 4.70 12.81
CA LEU A 215 0.23 5.30 13.23
C LEU A 215 1.05 4.32 14.08
N ARG A 216 0.41 3.69 15.08
CA ARG A 216 1.08 2.70 15.94
C ARG A 216 1.52 1.47 15.16
N SER A 217 0.70 0.99 14.24
CA SER A 217 0.98 -0.21 13.42
C SER A 217 2.23 -0.01 12.57
N ILE A 218 2.32 1.11 11.86
CA ILE A 218 3.46 1.43 10.97
C ILE A 218 4.73 1.65 11.76
N ARG A 219 4.68 2.41 12.85
CA ARG A 219 5.87 2.64 13.67
C ARG A 219 6.42 1.36 14.29
N LYS A 220 5.56 0.41 14.68
CA LYS A 220 6.00 -0.92 15.10
C LYS A 220 6.65 -1.70 13.95
N GLY A 221 6.14 -1.55 12.72
CA GLY A 221 6.66 -2.21 11.51
C GLY A 221 8.15 -1.97 11.27
N ARG A 222 8.69 -0.81 11.66
CA ARG A 222 10.12 -0.47 11.51
C ARG A 222 11.07 -1.43 12.21
N LYS A 223 10.59 -2.13 13.25
CA LYS A 223 11.38 -3.07 14.07
C LYS A 223 10.90 -4.52 13.93
N GLN A 224 9.99 -4.79 13.01
CA GLN A 224 9.38 -6.10 12.80
C GLN A 224 9.84 -6.69 11.48
N THR A 225 9.92 -8.01 11.42
CA THR A 225 9.92 -8.76 10.17
C THR A 225 8.53 -8.69 9.51
N LEU A 226 8.45 -9.05 8.23
CA LEU A 226 7.16 -9.14 7.53
C LEU A 226 6.20 -10.13 8.21
N PRO A 227 6.60 -11.37 8.60
CA PRO A 227 5.71 -12.28 9.33
C PRO A 227 5.18 -11.71 10.64
N GLU A 228 6.01 -11.02 11.42
CA GLU A 228 5.56 -10.36 12.67
C GLU A 228 4.56 -9.24 12.39
N SER A 229 4.77 -8.49 11.31
CA SER A 229 3.84 -7.42 10.89
C SER A 229 2.51 -7.98 10.41
N LEU A 230 2.52 -9.07 9.63
CA LEU A 230 1.31 -9.77 9.17
C LEU A 230 0.51 -10.37 10.33
N LYS A 231 1.16 -10.99 11.31
CA LYS A 231 0.49 -11.47 12.54
C LYS A 231 -0.16 -10.31 13.31
N LYS A 232 0.57 -9.21 13.49
CA LYS A 232 0.04 -7.99 14.12
C LYS A 232 -1.17 -7.45 13.35
N GLU A 233 -1.07 -7.30 12.03
CA GLU A 233 -2.16 -6.82 11.19
C GLU A 233 -3.37 -7.75 11.23
N PHE A 234 -3.18 -9.06 11.23
CA PHE A 234 -4.26 -10.02 11.41
C PHE A 234 -5.03 -9.79 12.72
N ARG A 235 -4.34 -9.60 13.84
CA ARG A 235 -4.98 -9.28 15.13
C ARG A 235 -5.80 -8.00 15.04
N LEU A 236 -5.23 -6.95 14.43
CA LEU A 236 -5.92 -5.67 14.24
C LEU A 236 -7.17 -5.85 13.37
N THR A 237 -7.06 -6.52 12.23
CA THR A 237 -8.17 -6.81 11.32
C THR A 237 -9.29 -7.54 12.05
N ILE A 238 -8.99 -8.66 12.71
CA ILE A 238 -10.00 -9.46 13.41
C ILE A 238 -10.65 -8.67 14.55
N ASN A 239 -9.88 -7.90 15.33
CA ASN A 239 -10.44 -7.11 16.42
C ASN A 239 -11.31 -5.94 15.93
N ILE A 240 -10.93 -5.29 14.83
CA ILE A 240 -11.74 -4.22 14.20
C ILE A 240 -13.03 -4.80 13.62
N LEU A 241 -12.96 -5.92 12.89
CA LEU A 241 -14.14 -6.60 12.31
C LEU A 241 -15.06 -7.23 13.38
N ARG A 242 -14.58 -7.41 14.61
CA ARG A 242 -15.41 -7.83 15.75
C ARG A 242 -15.93 -6.65 16.57
N ALA A 243 -15.66 -5.42 16.14
CA ALA A 243 -16.01 -4.19 16.85
C ALA A 243 -15.53 -4.15 18.31
N ILE A 244 -14.37 -4.75 18.62
CA ILE A 244 -13.81 -4.76 19.98
C ILE A 244 -13.44 -3.35 20.44
N ILE A 245 -13.01 -2.49 19.52
CA ILE A 245 -12.60 -1.11 19.82
C ILE A 245 -13.70 -0.09 19.50
N SER A 246 -14.20 -0.10 18.28
CA SER A 246 -15.27 0.76 17.75
C SER A 246 -15.94 0.09 16.54
N GLU A 247 -17.09 0.65 16.14
CA GLU A 247 -17.82 0.26 14.91
C GLU A 247 -17.41 1.13 13.70
N ASP A 248 -16.32 1.90 13.81
CA ASP A 248 -15.93 2.90 12.80
C ASP A 248 -15.75 2.28 11.42
N VAL A 249 -15.27 1.04 11.29
CA VAL A 249 -15.15 0.38 9.99
C VAL A 249 -16.49 0.27 9.26
N TYR A 250 -17.57 -0.06 9.98
CA TYR A 250 -18.90 -0.19 9.39
C TYR A 250 -19.49 1.17 9.05
N GLU A 251 -19.29 2.16 9.93
CA GLU A 251 -19.72 3.54 9.68
C GLU A 251 -18.97 4.17 8.49
N GLY A 252 -17.67 3.90 8.36
CA GLY A 252 -16.87 4.35 7.23
C GLY A 252 -17.33 3.72 5.92
N ILE A 253 -17.53 2.41 5.90
CA ILE A 253 -18.10 1.70 4.73
C ILE A 253 -19.47 2.28 4.37
N ARG A 254 -20.34 2.50 5.36
CA ARG A 254 -21.66 3.12 5.14
C ARG A 254 -21.50 4.49 4.48
N ALA A 255 -20.76 5.40 5.11
CA ALA A 255 -20.65 6.80 4.68
C ALA A 255 -19.95 6.99 3.33
N LEU A 256 -18.92 6.19 3.03
CA LEU A 256 -18.08 6.38 1.84
C LEU A 256 -18.50 5.49 0.65
N THR A 257 -19.04 4.30 0.90
CA THR A 257 -19.29 3.32 -0.15
C THR A 257 -20.77 3.04 -0.39
N ILE A 258 -21.56 2.87 0.68
CA ILE A 258 -22.97 2.49 0.58
C ILE A 258 -23.83 3.73 0.35
N ASP A 259 -23.90 4.63 1.33
CA ASP A 259 -24.75 5.82 1.31
C ASP A 259 -24.08 6.98 0.55
N LYS A 260 -22.74 6.97 0.50
CA LYS A 260 -21.92 7.99 -0.18
C LYS A 260 -22.22 9.43 0.27
N ASP A 261 -22.66 9.60 1.52
CA ASP A 261 -22.92 10.91 2.12
C ASP A 261 -21.63 11.66 2.49
N ASN A 262 -20.49 10.96 2.52
CA ASN A 262 -19.19 11.49 2.93
C ASN A 262 -19.21 12.13 4.34
N ALA A 263 -20.13 11.69 5.21
CA ALA A 263 -20.39 12.24 6.54
C ALA A 263 -20.40 11.14 7.62
N PRO A 264 -19.28 10.43 7.82
CA PRO A 264 -19.19 9.40 8.84
C PRO A 264 -19.31 9.99 10.26
N LYS A 265 -20.01 9.27 11.12
CA LYS A 265 -20.24 9.59 12.54
C LYS A 265 -19.39 8.69 13.42
N TRP A 266 -18.11 9.05 13.54
CA TRP A 266 -17.14 8.27 14.31
C TRP A 266 -17.49 8.17 15.80
N ASN A 267 -17.18 7.02 16.39
CA ASN A 267 -17.32 6.78 17.81
C ASN A 267 -16.07 6.07 18.36
N PRO A 268 -15.18 6.76 19.07
CA PRO A 268 -15.32 8.14 19.56
C PRO A 268 -15.16 9.23 18.47
N PRO A 269 -15.73 10.44 18.67
CA PRO A 269 -15.76 11.49 17.65
C PRO A 269 -14.45 12.29 17.52
N SER A 270 -13.51 12.17 18.47
CA SER A 270 -12.23 12.89 18.41
C SER A 270 -11.08 12.08 19.03
N LEU A 271 -9.84 12.47 18.69
CA LEU A 271 -8.62 11.79 19.09
C LEU A 271 -8.44 11.68 20.60
N ASP A 272 -8.83 12.73 21.35
CA ASP A 272 -8.68 12.79 22.81
C ASP A 272 -9.58 11.79 23.56
N HIS A 273 -10.61 11.27 22.90
CA HIS A 273 -11.54 10.30 23.47
C HIS A 273 -11.20 8.84 23.12
N VAL A 274 -10.15 8.60 22.33
CA VAL A 274 -9.68 7.24 22.05
C VAL A 274 -8.87 6.77 23.26
N GLY A 275 -9.35 5.77 24.00
CA GLY A 275 -8.66 5.25 25.18
C GLY A 275 -7.44 4.39 24.82
N ASP A 276 -6.30 4.63 25.48
CA ASP A 276 -5.06 3.87 25.28
C ASP A 276 -5.25 2.39 25.57
N GLU A 277 -6.02 2.04 26.60
CA GLU A 277 -6.31 0.64 26.98
C GLU A 277 -6.96 -0.15 25.84
N LYS A 278 -7.91 0.46 25.12
CA LYS A 278 -8.55 -0.19 23.96
C LYS A 278 -7.58 -0.36 22.80
N ILE A 279 -6.73 0.65 22.56
CA ILE A 279 -5.68 0.56 21.55
C ILE A 279 -4.65 -0.50 21.95
N ASP A 280 -4.33 -0.68 23.23
CA ASP A 280 -3.45 -1.74 23.72
C ASP A 280 -4.07 -3.12 23.57
N GLN A 281 -5.37 -3.25 23.85
CA GLN A 281 -6.12 -4.49 23.74
C GLN A 281 -6.06 -5.07 22.32
N VAL A 282 -6.30 -4.26 21.29
CA VAL A 282 -6.36 -4.76 19.91
C VAL A 282 -5.01 -5.19 19.33
N PHE A 283 -3.90 -4.81 19.98
CA PHE A 283 -2.54 -5.24 19.62
C PHE A 283 -2.07 -6.49 20.39
N GLN A 284 -2.84 -6.96 21.38
CA GLN A 284 -2.47 -8.16 22.14
C GLN A 284 -2.47 -9.41 21.24
N PRO A 285 -1.56 -10.36 21.47
CA PRO A 285 -1.55 -11.62 20.75
C PRO A 285 -2.83 -12.41 21.00
N PHE A 286 -3.26 -13.17 19.99
CA PHE A 286 -4.25 -14.23 20.20
C PHE A 286 -3.58 -15.50 20.75
N GLU A 287 -4.39 -16.45 21.21
CA GLU A 287 -3.94 -17.80 21.50
C GLU A 287 -3.30 -18.44 20.25
N GLU A 288 -2.33 -19.33 20.44
CA GLU A 288 -1.48 -19.83 19.34
C GLU A 288 -2.27 -20.49 18.21
N ASP A 289 -3.35 -21.19 18.53
CA ASP A 289 -4.26 -21.85 17.59
C ASP A 289 -5.20 -20.87 16.85
N LEU A 290 -5.39 -19.66 17.39
CA LEU A 290 -6.17 -18.57 16.79
C LEU A 290 -5.31 -17.56 16.02
N GLU A 291 -3.98 -17.64 16.16
CA GLU A 291 -3.05 -16.72 15.52
C GLU A 291 -2.83 -17.03 14.04
N LEU A 292 -2.49 -16.00 13.24
CA LEU A 292 -2.11 -16.20 11.85
C LEU A 292 -0.86 -17.11 11.73
N GLN A 293 -1.04 -18.27 11.12
CA GLN A 293 0.05 -19.20 10.82
C GLN A 293 0.67 -18.85 9.47
N ILE A 294 1.97 -18.51 9.49
CA ILE A 294 2.74 -18.13 8.30
C ILE A 294 3.78 -19.23 8.04
N PRO A 295 3.87 -19.80 6.83
CA PRO A 295 4.87 -20.81 6.51
C PRO A 295 6.30 -20.28 6.73
N GLY A 296 7.11 -20.95 7.55
CA GLY A 296 8.42 -20.47 7.98
C GLY A 296 9.55 -20.47 6.93
N LYS A 297 9.24 -20.66 5.64
CA LYS A 297 10.24 -20.77 4.55
C LYS A 297 10.06 -19.74 3.43
N GLU A 298 9.21 -18.74 3.60
CA GLU A 298 8.98 -17.77 2.53
C GLU A 298 10.04 -16.66 2.52
N GLU A 299 10.75 -16.56 1.39
CA GLU A 299 11.61 -15.42 1.08
C GLU A 299 10.77 -14.14 0.97
N HIS A 300 11.29 -13.03 1.51
CA HIS A 300 10.68 -11.71 1.32
C HIS A 300 10.68 -11.35 -0.17
N ARG A 301 9.50 -11.18 -0.76
CA ARG A 301 9.35 -10.84 -2.19
C ARG A 301 9.51 -9.35 -2.50
N TRP A 302 9.30 -8.52 -1.49
CA TRP A 302 9.54 -7.09 -1.59
C TRP A 302 11.01 -6.80 -1.34
N ASP A 303 11.72 -6.37 -2.37
CA ASP A 303 13.12 -5.93 -2.35
C ASP A 303 13.27 -4.40 -2.54
N GLY A 304 12.18 -3.73 -2.94
CA GLY A 304 12.16 -2.30 -3.26
C GLY A 304 12.02 -1.40 -2.05
N LYS A 305 13.14 -1.03 -1.42
CA LYS A 305 13.19 0.21 -0.61
C LYS A 305 13.55 1.39 -1.50
N TYR A 306 13.30 2.61 -1.04
CA TYR A 306 13.72 3.82 -1.75
C TYR A 306 15.21 3.79 -2.10
N GLU A 307 16.08 3.30 -1.22
CA GLU A 307 17.53 3.21 -1.46
C GLU A 307 17.89 2.28 -2.62
N ASN A 308 17.04 1.31 -2.94
CA ASN A 308 17.19 0.42 -4.08
C ASN A 308 16.41 0.91 -5.32
N SER A 309 15.68 2.02 -5.21
CA SER A 309 14.95 2.60 -6.34
C SER A 309 15.93 3.29 -7.30
N PRO A 310 15.65 3.30 -8.61
CA PRO A 310 16.42 4.09 -9.59
C PRO A 310 16.54 5.57 -9.21
N TYR A 311 15.59 6.08 -8.41
CA TYR A 311 15.52 7.48 -8.03
C TYR A 311 16.48 7.85 -6.89
N ALA A 312 16.78 6.93 -5.97
CA ALA A 312 17.76 7.20 -4.92
C ALA A 312 19.18 7.37 -5.48
N SER A 313 19.55 6.61 -6.52
CA SER A 313 20.84 6.75 -7.19
C SER A 313 21.02 8.09 -7.91
N LEU A 314 19.92 8.70 -8.39
CA LEU A 314 19.96 9.98 -9.12
C LEU A 314 20.19 11.20 -8.20
N LYS A 315 19.84 11.11 -6.91
CA LYS A 315 20.08 12.19 -5.93
C LYS A 315 21.50 12.19 -5.33
N VAL A 316 22.32 11.16 -5.56
CA VAL A 316 23.66 11.06 -4.98
C VAL A 316 24.73 11.69 -5.88
N THR A 317 24.38 12.08 -7.10
CA THR A 317 25.26 12.81 -8.02
C THR A 317 25.02 14.31 -7.91
N ASP A 318 25.56 14.95 -6.87
CA ASP A 318 25.83 16.40 -6.79
C ASP A 318 27.21 16.62 -6.15
#